data_AF-A0AAD9E5Y8-F1
#
_entry.id   AF-A0AAD9E5Y8-F1
#
_cell.length_a   1.000
_cell.length_b   1.000
_cell.length_c   1.000
_cell.angle_alpha   90.00
_cell.angle_beta   90.00
_cell.angle_gamma   90.00
#
_symmetry.space_group_name_H-M   'P 1'
#
loop_
_entity.id
_entity.type
_entity.pdbx_description
1 polymer ?
#
loop_
_entity_poly.entity_id
_entity_poly.type
_entity_poly.pdbx_seq_one_letter_code
_entity_poly.pdbx_strand_id
1 'polypeptide(L)'
;MRLSQFQAQHQDAALIMVGDFNNANLKRAVPNLYQHVTFPTRGNRTPDHCYTPYKDSYKALAHPPFGKSDHAAIFLLPKYKQRLKRDAPVQREIARWTDQSVAAL
;
A
#
# COMPACT_ATOMS: atom_id res chain seq x y z
N MET A 1 -8.50 18.19 10.28
CA MET A 1 -7.23 17.47 10.54
C MET A 1 -6.46 17.37 9.22
N ARG A 2 -5.22 17.87 9.15
CA ARG A 2 -4.42 17.82 7.91
C ARG A 2 -3.82 16.42 7.77
N LEU A 3 -3.87 15.80 6.58
CA LEU A 3 -3.29 14.46 6.32
C LEU A 3 -1.85 14.33 6.84
N SER A 4 -1.05 15.39 6.72
CA SER A 4 0.32 15.45 7.23
C SER A 4 0.44 15.33 8.75
N GLN A 5 -0.53 15.84 9.52
CA GLN A 5 -0.52 15.73 10.98
C GLN A 5 -0.82 14.30 11.43
N PHE A 6 -1.77 13.63 10.76
CA PHE A 6 -2.12 12.25 11.06
C PHE A 6 -0.97 11.30 10.74
N GLN A 7 -0.29 11.50 9.60
CA GLN A 7 0.91 10.73 9.25
C GLN A 7 2.06 10.93 10.24
N ALA A 8 2.24 12.14 10.78
CA ALA A 8 3.26 12.41 11.78
C ALA A 8 2.97 11.72 13.13
N GLN A 9 1.70 11.57 13.49
CA GLN A 9 1.27 10.88 14.72
C GLN A 9 1.36 9.36 14.62
N HIS A 10 1.23 8.80 13.42
CA HIS A 10 1.20 7.35 13.19
C HIS A 10 2.18 6.96 12.07
N GLN A 11 3.49 7.05 12.34
CA GLN A 11 4.53 6.81 11.33
C GLN A 11 4.50 5.40 10.72
N ASP A 12 4.03 4.40 11.48
CA ASP A 12 3.93 3.00 11.03
C ASP A 12 2.62 2.69 10.31
N ALA A 13 1.65 3.62 10.28
CA ALA A 13 0.37 3.39 9.64
C ALA A 13 0.47 3.54 8.12
N ALA A 14 -0.20 2.64 7.39
CA ALA A 14 -0.33 2.75 5.95
C ALA A 14 -1.43 3.75 5.57
N LEU A 15 -1.07 4.77 4.78
CA LEU A 15 -2.04 5.66 4.16
C LEU A 15 -2.41 5.15 2.76
N ILE A 16 -3.69 4.79 2.58
CA ILE A 16 -4.24 4.35 1.30
C ILE A 16 -5.54 5.12 1.06
N MET A 17 -5.62 5.89 -0.03
CA MET A 17 -6.83 6.59 -0.45
C MET A 17 -7.40 5.90 -1.68
N VAL A 18 -8.57 5.27 -1.55
CA VAL A 18 -9.23 4.52 -2.63
C VAL A 18 -10.68 4.98 -2.77
N GLY A 19 -11.16 5.09 -3.99
CA GLY A 19 -12.58 5.35 -4.27
C GLY A 19 -12.82 5.80 -5.71
N ASP A 20 -14.09 6.11 -6.00
CA ASP A 20 -14.50 6.80 -7.23
C ASP A 20 -14.24 8.31 -7.08
N PHE A 21 -13.25 8.81 -7.81
CA PHE A 21 -12.91 10.23 -7.89
C PHE A 21 -13.57 10.94 -9.06
N ASN A 22 -14.23 10.19 -9.96
CA ASN A 22 -14.88 10.64 -11.17
C ASN A 22 -13.96 11.48 -12.08
N ASN A 23 -13.89 12.80 -11.86
CA ASN A 23 -13.03 13.73 -12.61
C ASN A 23 -11.86 14.29 -11.78
N ALA A 24 -11.81 14.02 -10.47
CA ALA A 24 -10.80 14.56 -9.57
C ALA A 24 -9.47 13.81 -9.71
N ASN A 25 -8.36 14.55 -9.80
CA ASN A 25 -7.03 14.00 -9.89
C ASN A 25 -6.11 14.60 -8.81
N LEU A 26 -5.77 13.79 -7.81
CA LEU A 26 -4.98 14.24 -6.66
C LEU A 26 -3.49 14.40 -6.97
N LYS A 27 -2.98 13.92 -8.12
CA LYS A 27 -1.56 14.12 -8.49
C LYS A 27 -1.16 15.59 -8.50
N ARG A 28 -2.09 16.49 -8.86
CA ARG A 28 -1.84 17.94 -8.90
C ARG A 28 -1.95 18.60 -7.53
N ALA A 29 -2.81 18.07 -6.66
CA ALA A 29 -3.09 18.66 -5.34
C ALA A 29 -2.10 18.19 -4.26
N VAL A 30 -1.55 16.98 -4.41
CA VAL A 30 -0.65 16.36 -3.41
C VAL A 30 0.53 15.69 -4.12
N PRO A 31 1.69 16.36 -4.23
CA PRO A 31 2.80 15.91 -5.08
C PRO A 31 3.47 14.60 -4.62
N ASN A 32 3.20 14.14 -3.41
CA ASN A 32 3.78 12.93 -2.83
C ASN A 32 2.83 11.72 -2.85
N LEU A 33 1.73 11.76 -3.60
CA LEU A 33 0.82 10.64 -3.77
C LEU A 33 0.99 9.98 -5.14
N TYR A 34 1.19 8.67 -5.12
CA TYR A 34 1.32 7.82 -6.29
C TYR A 34 -0.01 7.11 -6.55
N GLN A 35 -0.57 7.34 -7.73
CA GLN A 35 -1.74 6.62 -8.23
C GLN A 35 -1.31 5.30 -8.88
N HIS A 36 -1.87 4.20 -8.40
CA HIS A 36 -1.61 2.82 -8.87
C HIS A 36 -2.57 2.31 -9.95
N VAL A 37 -3.78 2.84 -10.07
CA VAL A 37 -4.77 2.43 -11.10
C VAL A 37 -4.56 3.24 -12.37
N THR A 38 -4.32 2.55 -13.48
CA THR A 38 -3.94 3.15 -14.78
C THR A 38 -4.74 2.60 -15.97
N PHE A 39 -5.80 1.86 -15.69
CA PHE A 39 -6.67 1.23 -16.69
C PHE A 39 -8.13 1.69 -16.48
N PRO A 40 -8.98 1.62 -17.52
CA PRO A 40 -10.38 1.98 -17.38
C PRO A 40 -11.11 1.11 -16.36
N THR A 41 -11.84 1.76 -15.46
CA THR A 41 -12.66 1.11 -14.43
C THR A 41 -14.14 1.31 -14.65
N ARG A 42 -14.56 2.20 -15.56
CA ARG A 42 -15.97 2.31 -16.02
C ARG A 42 -16.00 2.74 -17.49
N GLY A 43 -16.40 1.83 -18.38
CA GLY A 43 -16.31 2.04 -19.82
C GLY A 43 -14.88 2.40 -20.22
N ASN A 44 -14.69 3.51 -20.94
CA ASN A 44 -13.37 4.01 -21.33
C ASN A 44 -12.75 5.00 -20.33
N ARG A 45 -13.35 5.18 -19.15
CA ARG A 45 -12.89 6.12 -18.12
C ARG A 45 -12.22 5.40 -16.97
N THR A 46 -11.33 6.10 -16.27
CA THR A 46 -10.68 5.64 -15.03
C THR A 46 -11.13 6.52 -13.84
N PRO A 47 -12.41 6.46 -13.43
CA PRO A 47 -12.90 7.25 -12.30
C PRO A 47 -12.37 6.72 -10.96
N ASP A 48 -12.10 5.43 -10.84
CA ASP A 48 -11.62 4.83 -9.61
C ASP A 48 -10.11 4.99 -9.47
N HIS A 49 -9.68 5.57 -8.35
CA HIS A 49 -8.26 5.78 -8.08
C HIS A 49 -7.80 5.12 -6.77
N CYS A 50 -6.51 4.82 -6.69
CA CYS A 50 -5.84 4.33 -5.49
C CYS A 50 -4.52 5.10 -5.31
N TYR A 51 -4.50 6.04 -4.37
CA TYR A 51 -3.33 6.84 -4.05
C TYR A 51 -2.65 6.34 -2.77
N THR A 52 -1.32 6.22 -2.80
CA THR A 52 -0.50 5.99 -1.60
C THR A 52 0.74 6.88 -1.63
N PRO A 53 1.37 7.18 -0.47
CA PRO A 53 2.66 7.87 -0.46
C PRO A 53 3.83 6.96 -0.85
N TYR A 54 3.57 5.68 -1.12
CA TYR A 54 4.59 4.68 -1.40
C TYR A 54 4.73 4.46 -2.89
N LYS A 55 5.85 4.92 -3.46
CA LYS A 55 6.16 4.68 -4.86
C LYS A 55 6.34 3.18 -5.11
N ASP A 56 5.78 2.70 -6.22
CA ASP A 56 5.92 1.29 -6.64
C ASP A 56 5.54 0.25 -5.57
N SER A 57 4.57 0.57 -4.70
CA SER A 57 4.12 -0.35 -3.66
C SER A 57 3.09 -1.37 -4.16
N TYR A 58 2.27 -1.01 -5.14
CA TYR A 58 1.20 -1.86 -5.66
C TYR A 58 1.22 -1.93 -7.19
N LYS A 59 0.74 -3.06 -7.71
CA LYS A 59 0.32 -3.25 -9.10
C LYS A 59 -1.18 -3.45 -9.08
N ALA A 60 -1.92 -2.54 -9.71
CA ALA A 60 -3.36 -2.71 -9.90
C ALA A 60 -3.61 -3.62 -11.12
N LEU A 61 -4.57 -4.53 -11.00
CA LEU A 61 -5.09 -5.35 -12.08
C LEU A 61 -6.60 -5.13 -12.21
N ALA A 62 -7.09 -5.07 -13.45
CA ALA A 62 -8.52 -5.05 -13.73
C ALA A 62 -9.10 -6.45 -13.56
N HIS A 63 -10.30 -6.53 -13.01
CA HIS A 63 -11.07 -7.75 -12.89
C HIS A 63 -12.52 -7.47 -13.34
N PRO A 64 -13.25 -8.45 -13.91
CA PRO A 64 -14.65 -8.27 -14.27
C PRO A 64 -15.49 -7.63 -13.16
N PRO A 65 -16.48 -6.78 -13.52
CA PRO A 65 -17.41 -6.21 -12.56
C PRO A 65 -18.08 -7.25 -11.67
N PHE A 66 -18.32 -6.90 -10.41
CA PHE A 66 -19.09 -7.74 -9.51
C PHE A 66 -20.60 -7.57 -9.76
N GLY A 67 -21.28 -8.67 -10.07
CA GLY A 67 -22.73 -8.69 -10.25
C GLY A 67 -23.18 -7.79 -11.41
N LYS A 68 -24.02 -6.80 -11.11
CA LYS A 68 -24.57 -5.84 -12.09
C LYS A 68 -23.86 -4.48 -12.09
N SER A 69 -22.69 -4.38 -11.45
CA SER A 69 -21.93 -3.13 -11.45
C SER A 69 -21.44 -2.81 -12.86
N ASP A 70 -21.43 -1.53 -13.20
CA ASP A 70 -20.77 -0.99 -14.39
C ASP A 70 -19.30 -0.61 -14.11
N HIS A 71 -18.83 -0.79 -12.88
CA HIS A 71 -17.44 -0.60 -12.48
C HIS A 71 -16.68 -1.94 -12.49
N ALA A 72 -15.48 -1.93 -13.08
CA ALA A 72 -14.54 -3.03 -12.98
C ALA A 72 -14.05 -3.18 -11.54
N ALA A 73 -13.85 -4.43 -11.11
CA ALA A 73 -13.18 -4.70 -9.86
C ALA A 73 -11.68 -4.43 -9.99
N ILE A 74 -11.06 -3.91 -8.93
CA ILE A 74 -9.64 -3.57 -8.90
C ILE A 74 -8.94 -4.51 -7.92
N PHE A 75 -7.99 -5.30 -8.42
CA PHE A 75 -7.17 -6.17 -7.60
C PHE A 75 -5.79 -5.54 -7.38
N LEU A 76 -5.50 -5.15 -6.13
CA LEU A 76 -4.23 -4.52 -5.75
C LEU A 76 -3.25 -5.58 -5.27
N LEU A 77 -2.24 -5.86 -6.08
CA LEU A 77 -1.15 -6.76 -5.71
C LEU A 77 0.00 -5.96 -5.09
N PRO A 78 0.48 -6.29 -3.88
CA PRO A 78 1.70 -5.69 -3.36
C PRO A 78 2.88 -6.07 -4.26
N LYS A 79 3.62 -5.07 -4.75
CA LYS A 79 4.89 -5.28 -5.49
C LYS A 79 5.99 -5.77 -4.55
N TYR A 80 5.97 -5.29 -3.30
CA TYR A 80 6.91 -5.76 -2.29
C TYR A 80 6.46 -7.11 -1.72
N LYS A 81 7.25 -8.16 -2.00
CA LYS A 81 7.19 -9.45 -1.30
C LYS A 81 8.19 -9.40 -0.14
N GLN A 82 7.70 -9.45 1.10
CA GLN A 82 8.52 -9.47 2.33
C GLN A 82 9.63 -10.53 2.23
N ARG A 83 10.86 -10.19 2.64
CA ARG A 83 12.03 -11.11 2.58
C ARG A 83 11.80 -12.45 3.28
N LEU A 84 11.04 -12.45 4.38
CA LEU A 84 10.65 -13.68 5.09
C LEU A 84 9.82 -14.66 4.24
N LYS A 85 9.11 -14.16 3.22
CA LYS A 85 8.35 -14.96 2.25
C LYS A 85 9.13 -15.21 0.95
N ARG A 86 10.37 -14.72 0.84
CA ARG A 86 11.25 -14.93 -0.32
C ARG A 86 12.21 -16.09 -0.09
N ASP A 87 12.74 -16.22 1.12
CA ASP A 87 13.79 -17.19 1.44
C ASP A 87 13.27 -18.23 2.43
N ALA A 88 13.71 -19.49 2.30
CA ALA A 88 13.43 -20.51 3.30
C ALA A 88 13.97 -20.08 4.68
N PRO A 89 13.30 -20.45 5.78
CA PRO A 89 13.83 -20.17 7.12
C PRO A 89 15.27 -20.70 7.24
N VAL A 90 16.19 -19.85 7.68
CA VAL A 90 17.59 -20.24 7.94
C VAL A 90 17.78 -20.27 9.45
N GLN A 91 18.25 -21.39 9.99
CA GLN A 91 18.73 -21.44 11.37
C GLN A 91 20.04 -20.66 11.47
N ARG A 92 20.11 -19.75 12.44
CA ARG A 92 21.34 -19.02 12.78
C ARG A 92 21.58 -19.15 14.27
N GLU A 93 22.81 -19.45 14.65
CA GLU A 93 23.25 -19.26 16.03
C GLU A 93 23.48 -17.78 16.27
N ILE A 94 22.93 -17.30 17.39
CA ILE A 94 23.13 -15.95 17.89
C ILE A 94 23.64 -16.05 19.31
N ALA A 95 24.71 -15.32 19.61
CA ALA A 95 25.16 -15.14 20.97
C ALA A 95 24.12 -14.33 21.74
N ARG A 96 23.64 -14.87 22.86
CA ARG A 96 22.71 -14.20 23.77
C ARG A 96 23.39 -14.05 25.12
N TRP A 97 23.29 -12.86 25.71
CA TRP A 97 23.73 -12.65 27.08
C TRP A 97 23.01 -13.61 28.03
N THR A 98 23.76 -14.20 28.94
CA THR A 98 23.20 -15.07 29.98
C THR A 98 22.55 -14.20 31.05
N ASP A 99 21.62 -14.78 31.82
CA ASP A 99 20.99 -14.10 32.94
C ASP A 99 22.03 -13.62 33.97
N GLN A 100 23.14 -14.34 34.12
CA GLN A 100 24.30 -13.93 34.92
C GLN A 100 24.99 -12.67 34.39
N SER A 101 25.16 -12.53 33.07
CA SER A 101 25.75 -11.33 32.47
C SER A 101 24.85 -10.11 32.62
N VAL A 102 23.52 -10.30 32.61
CA VAL A 102 22.54 -9.23 32.81
C VAL A 102 22.45 -8.81 34.28
N ALA A 103 22.57 -9.76 35.21
CA ALA A 103 22.54 -9.49 36.66
C ALA A 103 23.82 -8.82 37.20
N ALA A 104 24.88 -8.76 36.40
CA ALA A 104 26.15 -8.12 36.75
C ALA A 104 26.23 -6.64 36.31
N LEU A 105 25.14 -6.08 35.77
CA LEU A 105 24.94 -4.65 35.48
C LEU A 105 24.34 -3.93 36.69
#